data_AF-A0AA38FZV7-F1
#
_entry.id   AF-A0AA38FZV7-F1
#
_cell.length_a   1.000
_cell.length_b   1.000
_cell.length_c   1.000
_cell.angle_alpha   90.00
_cell.angle_beta   90.00
_cell.angle_gamma   90.00
#
_symmetry.space_group_name_H-M   'P 1'
#
loop_
_entity.id
_entity.type
_entity.pdbx_description
1 polymer ?
#
loop_
_entity_poly.entity_id
_entity_poly.type
_entity_poly.pdbx_seq_one_letter_code
_entity_poly.pdbx_strand_id
1 'polypeptide(L)'
;VRILLQKARALSEKWNRAPIVIAGDFNSTPQSALYQFLASSKLDLLAHDRREISGQVENVPGSDIGIIKQNTSRPNRYKWYGDELKAATGSSSSTRLQHPLKLFSAYPSVQGRQGNCRIRDNSGEPLATSYHAKFLGTVDYIWHSESLIPLRVLDTLPLDVLRKTPGLPTH
;
A
#
# COMPACT_ATOMS: atom_id res chain seq x y z
N VAL A 1 -5.60 2.61 10.37
CA VAL A 1 -4.59 3.49 9.73
C VAL A 1 -4.79 4.99 10.03
N ARG A 2 -5.95 5.63 9.75
CA ARG A 2 -6.15 7.08 10.03
C ARG A 2 -5.70 7.52 11.43
N ILE A 3 -6.12 6.80 12.47
CA ILE A 3 -5.78 7.11 13.88
C ILE A 3 -4.27 7.04 14.11
N LEU A 4 -3.57 6.06 13.51
CA LEU A 4 -2.11 5.93 13.59
C LEU A 4 -1.44 7.18 13.03
N LEU A 5 -1.86 7.64 11.84
CA LEU A 5 -1.30 8.83 11.19
C LEU A 5 -1.58 10.12 11.97
N GLN A 6 -2.75 10.23 12.60
CA GLN A 6 -3.08 11.34 13.48
C GLN A 6 -2.19 11.36 14.73
N LYS A 7 -1.98 10.19 15.37
CA LYS A 7 -1.08 10.06 16.51
C LYS A 7 0.38 10.36 16.13
N ALA A 8 0.84 9.88 14.97
CA ALA A 8 2.16 10.19 14.44
C ALA A 8 2.36 11.69 14.22
N ARG A 9 1.36 12.39 13.65
CA ARG A 9 1.40 13.85 13.51
C ARG A 9 1.46 14.56 14.87
N ALA A 10 0.61 14.17 15.81
CA ALA A 10 0.60 14.77 17.14
C ALA A 10 1.95 14.59 17.86
N LEU A 11 2.57 13.40 17.71
CA LEU A 11 3.89 13.13 18.25
C LEU A 11 4.96 14.01 17.58
N SER A 12 4.97 14.10 16.24
CA SER A 12 5.90 14.96 15.50
C SER A 12 5.83 16.41 15.96
N GLU A 13 4.63 16.98 16.13
CA GLU A 13 4.45 18.35 16.62
C GLU A 13 4.97 18.53 18.06
N LYS A 14 4.74 17.55 18.94
CA LYS A 14 5.26 17.57 20.30
C LYS A 14 6.80 17.60 20.33
N TRP A 15 7.45 17.00 19.34
CA TRP A 15 8.90 16.94 19.21
C TRP A 15 9.43 17.89 18.13
N ASN A 16 8.98 19.16 18.16
CA ASN A 16 9.47 20.22 17.27
C ASN A 16 9.40 19.86 15.77
N ARG A 17 8.24 19.34 15.34
CA ARG A 17 8.00 18.88 13.96
C ARG A 17 9.04 17.86 13.49
N ALA A 18 9.43 16.94 14.37
CA ALA A 18 10.36 15.86 14.05
C ALA A 18 9.90 15.10 12.79
N PRO A 19 10.83 14.72 11.89
CA PRO A 19 10.51 13.89 10.74
C PRO A 19 9.88 12.56 11.14
N ILE A 20 9.02 12.02 10.28
CA ILE A 20 8.28 10.78 10.54
C ILE A 20 8.71 9.72 9.54
N VAL A 21 8.95 8.51 10.04
CA VAL A 21 9.03 7.27 9.26
C VAL A 21 7.97 6.30 9.77
N ILE A 22 7.23 5.68 8.86
CA ILE A 22 6.21 4.66 9.15
C ILE A 22 6.54 3.45 8.28
N ALA A 23 6.97 2.36 8.92
CA ALA A 23 7.34 1.14 8.23
C ALA A 23 6.51 -0.04 8.73
N GLY A 24 6.29 -1.03 7.86
CA GLY A 24 5.68 -2.30 8.23
C GLY A 24 4.98 -2.97 7.06
N ASP A 25 4.35 -4.10 7.38
CA ASP A 25 3.45 -4.82 6.49
C ASP A 25 2.04 -4.18 6.56
N PHE A 26 1.61 -3.60 5.44
CA PHE A 26 0.30 -2.97 5.30
C PHE A 26 -0.76 -3.92 4.73
N ASN A 27 -0.36 -5.14 4.33
CA ASN A 27 -1.20 -6.10 3.61
C ASN A 27 -2.01 -5.43 2.50
N SER A 28 -1.37 -4.52 1.75
CA SER A 28 -2.03 -3.72 0.72
C SER A 28 -1.09 -3.50 -0.45
N THR A 29 -1.58 -3.64 -1.67
CA THR A 29 -0.76 -3.53 -2.89
C THR A 29 -0.52 -2.06 -3.30
N PRO A 30 0.48 -1.75 -4.13
CA PRO A 30 0.73 -0.37 -4.58
C PRO A 30 -0.44 0.27 -5.34
N GLN A 31 -1.31 -0.55 -5.94
CA GLN A 31 -2.49 -0.09 -6.68
C GLN A 31 -3.74 0.05 -5.78
N SER A 32 -3.63 -0.28 -4.50
CA SER A 32 -4.74 -0.31 -3.56
C SER A 32 -5.26 1.08 -3.18
N ALA A 33 -6.52 1.14 -2.75
CA ALA A 33 -7.11 2.35 -2.21
C ALA A 33 -6.39 2.81 -0.93
N LEU A 34 -5.90 1.87 -0.12
CA LEU A 34 -5.13 2.20 1.08
C LEU A 34 -3.78 2.86 0.75
N TYR A 35 -3.06 2.36 -0.26
CA TYR A 35 -1.83 3.00 -0.73
C TYR A 35 -2.10 4.42 -1.24
N GLN A 36 -3.16 4.60 -2.05
CA GLN A 36 -3.57 5.91 -2.54
C GLN A 36 -3.93 6.87 -1.40
N PHE A 37 -4.60 6.38 -0.35
CA PHE A 37 -4.91 7.17 0.84
C PHE A 37 -3.63 7.69 1.52
N LEU A 38 -2.62 6.82 1.70
CA LEU A 38 -1.34 7.19 2.31
C LEU A 38 -0.57 8.21 1.46
N ALA A 39 -0.53 8.02 0.14
CA ALA A 39 0.21 8.87 -0.78
C ALA A 39 -0.44 10.24 -1.03
N SER A 40 -1.78 10.29 -1.14
CA SER A 40 -2.52 11.52 -1.47
C SER A 40 -3.14 12.23 -0.27
N SER A 41 -3.03 11.63 0.92
CA SER A 41 -3.62 12.08 2.17
C SER A 41 -5.15 12.08 2.22
N LYS A 42 -5.83 11.65 1.13
CA LYS A 42 -7.29 11.71 0.98
C LYS A 42 -7.80 10.51 0.20
N LEU A 43 -8.98 10.01 0.54
CA LEU A 43 -9.64 8.92 -0.19
C LEU A 43 -11.16 9.07 -0.09
N ASP A 44 -11.86 8.95 -1.21
CA ASP A 44 -13.31 8.89 -1.21
C ASP A 44 -13.78 7.43 -1.07
N LEU A 45 -14.29 7.08 0.11
CA LEU A 45 -14.64 5.69 0.41
C LEU A 45 -15.78 5.16 -0.46
N LEU A 46 -16.69 6.02 -0.91
CA LEU A 46 -17.82 5.59 -1.75
C LEU A 46 -17.40 5.17 -3.16
N ALA A 47 -16.21 5.57 -3.61
CA ALA A 47 -15.65 5.17 -4.89
C ALA A 47 -15.06 3.75 -4.88
N HIS A 48 -14.98 3.11 -3.71
CA HIS A 48 -14.34 1.80 -3.54
C HIS A 48 -15.29 0.78 -2.91
N ASP A 49 -15.14 -0.49 -3.30
CA ASP A 49 -15.74 -1.60 -2.57
C ASP A 49 -14.94 -1.83 -1.28
N ARG A 50 -15.62 -1.92 -0.14
CA ARG A 50 -14.96 -2.04 1.17
C ARG A 50 -14.10 -3.30 1.30
N ARG A 51 -14.38 -4.34 0.49
CA ARG A 51 -13.60 -5.59 0.48
C ARG A 51 -12.38 -5.53 -0.42
N GLU A 52 -12.25 -4.50 -1.26
CA GLU A 52 -11.16 -4.37 -2.24
C GLU A 52 -10.16 -3.28 -1.85
N ILE A 53 -10.26 -2.73 -0.64
CA ILE A 53 -9.44 -1.59 -0.16
C ILE A 53 -7.95 -1.90 -0.15
N SER A 54 -7.56 -3.14 0.17
CA SER A 54 -6.17 -3.59 0.18
C SER A 54 -5.63 -3.90 -1.21
N GLY A 55 -6.49 -4.01 -2.23
CA GLY A 55 -6.09 -4.48 -3.56
C GLY A 55 -5.56 -5.92 -3.59
N GLN A 56 -5.64 -6.66 -2.49
CA GLN A 56 -5.36 -8.09 -2.47
C GLN A 56 -6.62 -8.83 -2.92
N VAL A 57 -6.53 -9.52 -4.06
CA VAL A 57 -7.60 -10.40 -4.52
C VAL A 57 -7.28 -11.81 -4.01
N GLU A 58 -8.19 -12.42 -3.26
CA GLU A 58 -8.10 -13.84 -2.92
C GLU A 58 -8.01 -14.64 -4.24
N ASN A 59 -6.94 -15.42 -4.40
CA ASN A 59 -6.76 -16.26 -5.58
C ASN A 59 -7.98 -17.17 -5.75
N VAL A 60 -8.62 -17.09 -6.92
CA VAL A 60 -9.61 -18.08 -7.33
C VAL A 60 -8.83 -19.35 -7.67
N PRO A 61 -9.23 -20.54 -7.17
CA PRO A 61 -8.56 -21.79 -7.53
C PRO A 61 -8.48 -21.95 -9.05
N GLY A 62 -7.26 -22.12 -9.59
CA GLY A 62 -7.02 -22.31 -11.03
C GLY A 62 -6.57 -21.07 -11.82
N SER A 63 -6.38 -19.89 -11.19
CA SER A 63 -5.67 -18.79 -11.84
C SER A 63 -4.17 -18.89 -11.61
N ASP A 64 -3.37 -18.85 -12.68
CA ASP A 64 -1.91 -18.78 -12.61
C ASP A 64 -1.45 -17.69 -11.63
N ILE A 65 -0.50 -18.05 -10.75
CA ILE A 65 0.11 -17.16 -9.77
C ILE A 65 0.82 -16.04 -10.54
N GLY A 66 0.15 -14.90 -10.70
CA GLY A 66 0.82 -13.67 -11.14
C GLY A 66 0.21 -12.91 -12.31
N ILE A 67 -1.06 -13.07 -12.64
CA ILE A 67 -1.76 -11.99 -13.32
C ILE A 67 -2.62 -11.29 -12.28
N ILE A 68 -2.11 -10.15 -11.79
CA ILE A 68 -2.94 -9.11 -11.20
C ILE A 68 -4.03 -8.84 -12.24
N LYS A 69 -5.20 -9.45 -12.08
CA LYS A 69 -6.35 -9.17 -12.95
C LYS A 69 -6.73 -7.73 -12.63
N GLN A 70 -6.19 -6.82 -13.45
CA GLN A 70 -6.69 -5.45 -13.51
C GLN A 70 -8.19 -5.53 -13.77
N ASN A 71 -8.95 -4.91 -12.87
CA ASN A 71 -10.30 -4.42 -13.09
C ASN A 71 -11.14 -5.22 -14.09
N THR A 72 -11.58 -6.43 -13.70
CA THR A 72 -12.98 -6.73 -14.03
C THR A 72 -13.78 -5.84 -13.11
N SER A 73 -14.40 -4.79 -13.65
CA SER A 73 -15.36 -3.92 -12.99
C SER A 73 -16.49 -4.76 -12.39
N ARG A 74 -16.22 -5.41 -11.26
CA ARG A 74 -17.24 -6.04 -10.45
C ARG A 74 -18.06 -4.87 -9.93
N PRO A 75 -19.39 -4.89 -10.10
CA PRO A 75 -20.22 -3.85 -9.52
C PRO A 75 -19.89 -3.77 -8.03
N ASN A 76 -19.76 -2.56 -7.49
CA ASN A 76 -19.47 -2.31 -6.07
C ASN A 76 -20.58 -2.99 -5.24
N ARG A 77 -20.31 -4.23 -4.79
CA ARG A 77 -21.28 -5.12 -4.14
C ARG A 77 -21.33 -4.79 -2.66
N TYR A 78 -20.20 -4.39 -2.08
CA TYR A 78 -20.08 -4.08 -0.67
C TYR A 78 -19.71 -2.61 -0.49
N LYS A 79 -20.75 -1.80 -0.41
CA LYS A 79 -20.65 -0.37 -0.14
C LYS A 79 -20.42 -0.11 1.35
N TRP A 80 -19.91 1.09 1.62
CA TRP A 80 -19.71 1.63 2.95
C TRP A 80 -20.98 2.24 3.52
N TYR A 81 -21.32 1.96 4.77
CA TYR A 81 -22.52 2.49 5.42
C TYR A 81 -22.32 2.84 6.90
N GLY A 82 -23.11 3.80 7.39
CA GLY A 82 -23.33 4.07 8.81
C GLY A 82 -22.08 4.05 9.69
N ASP A 83 -22.04 3.11 10.63
CA ASP A 83 -20.97 2.98 11.62
C ASP A 83 -19.60 2.65 11.01
N GLU A 84 -19.56 1.95 9.87
CA GLU A 84 -18.29 1.67 9.17
C GLU A 84 -17.67 2.95 8.60
N LEU A 85 -18.50 3.81 7.99
CA LEU A 85 -18.09 5.13 7.52
C LEU A 85 -17.59 5.98 8.67
N LYS A 86 -18.37 6.04 9.76
CA LYS A 86 -18.02 6.79 10.97
C LYS A 86 -16.73 6.29 11.60
N ALA A 87 -16.52 4.98 11.68
CA ALA A 87 -15.29 4.39 12.20
C ALA A 87 -14.08 4.75 11.33
N ALA A 88 -14.24 4.65 10.00
CA ALA A 88 -13.19 4.97 9.04
C ALA A 88 -12.84 6.46 9.06
N THR A 89 -13.80 7.35 8.84
CA THR A 89 -13.58 8.80 8.69
C THR A 89 -13.48 9.54 10.02
N GLY A 90 -14.04 8.99 11.09
CA GLY A 90 -14.20 9.66 12.38
C GLY A 90 -15.39 10.63 12.45
N SER A 91 -16.21 10.72 11.39
CA SER A 91 -17.38 11.61 11.33
C SER A 91 -18.56 10.93 10.65
N SER A 92 -19.77 11.12 11.20
CA SER A 92 -21.00 10.57 10.62
C SER A 92 -21.45 11.25 9.32
N SER A 93 -20.90 12.43 9.00
CA SER A 93 -21.30 13.24 7.82
C SER A 93 -20.27 13.24 6.69
N SER A 94 -19.14 12.55 6.87
CA SER A 94 -18.06 12.52 5.87
C SER A 94 -17.90 11.15 5.25
N THR A 95 -17.79 11.13 3.92
CA THR A 95 -17.39 9.95 3.12
C THR A 95 -15.90 9.97 2.77
N ARG A 96 -15.24 11.12 2.99
CA ARG A 96 -13.84 11.33 2.66
C ARG A 96 -12.97 11.02 3.85
N LEU A 97 -12.13 10.01 3.69
CA LEU A 97 -11.06 9.69 4.61
C LEU A 97 -9.89 10.65 4.38
N GLN A 98 -9.35 11.24 5.43
CA GLN A 98 -8.25 12.22 5.34
C GLN A 98 -7.24 12.04 6.46
N HIS A 99 -5.97 12.39 6.18
CA HIS A 99 -4.91 12.48 7.18
C HIS A 99 -4.03 13.72 6.97
N PRO A 100 -3.34 14.23 8.02
CA PRO A 100 -2.61 15.50 7.94
C PRO A 100 -1.17 15.36 7.39
N LEU A 101 -0.67 14.14 7.26
CA LEU A 101 0.71 13.89 6.82
C LEU A 101 0.83 13.91 5.29
N LYS A 102 1.97 14.36 4.79
CA LYS A 102 2.38 14.21 3.39
C LYS A 102 3.47 13.14 3.35
N LEU A 103 3.10 11.95 2.85
CA LEU A 103 3.93 10.76 2.94
C LEU A 103 4.38 10.31 1.55
N PHE A 104 5.58 9.76 1.49
CA PHE A 104 6.16 9.18 0.29
C PHE A 104 6.71 7.80 0.63
N SER A 105 6.49 6.83 -0.26
CA SER A 105 7.16 5.54 -0.16
C SER A 105 8.62 5.71 -0.56
N ALA A 106 9.54 5.17 0.24
CA ALA A 106 10.97 5.31 0.02
C ALA A 106 11.47 4.57 -1.23
N TYR A 107 10.82 3.46 -1.59
CA TYR A 107 11.23 2.59 -2.69
C TYR A 107 11.28 3.31 -4.05
N PRO A 108 10.23 4.02 -4.52
CA PRO A 108 10.25 4.71 -5.80
C PRO A 108 11.11 5.99 -5.78
N SER A 109 11.40 6.57 -4.61
CA SER A 109 12.07 7.86 -4.48
C SER A 109 13.54 7.88 -4.92
N VAL A 110 14.22 6.73 -4.93
CA VAL A 110 15.67 6.66 -5.20
C VAL A 110 16.00 6.39 -6.67
N GLN A 111 15.31 5.45 -7.31
CA GLN A 111 15.62 5.02 -8.68
C GLN A 111 14.62 5.54 -9.73
N GLY A 112 13.56 6.23 -9.29
CA GLY A 112 12.51 6.77 -10.16
C GLY A 112 11.82 5.68 -11.01
N ARG A 113 11.02 6.12 -11.99
CA ARG A 113 10.33 5.23 -12.96
C ARG A 113 11.26 4.56 -13.99
N GLN A 114 12.58 4.78 -13.89
CA GLN A 114 13.60 4.15 -14.76
C GLN A 114 14.25 2.93 -14.10
N GLY A 115 13.71 2.47 -12.96
CA GLY A 115 14.12 1.21 -12.33
C GLY A 115 13.96 0.01 -13.27
N ASN A 116 14.76 -1.02 -13.03
CA ASN A 116 14.72 -2.27 -13.79
C ASN A 116 13.31 -2.91 -13.71
N CYS A 117 12.61 -3.00 -14.84
CA CYS A 117 11.25 -3.57 -14.93
C CYS A 117 11.16 -5.05 -14.52
N ARG A 118 12.29 -5.73 -14.32
CA ARG A 118 12.35 -7.09 -13.74
C ARG A 118 12.20 -7.13 -12.22
N ILE A 119 12.32 -5.97 -11.55
CA ILE A 119 12.31 -5.84 -10.09
C ILE A 119 11.28 -4.81 -9.64
N ARG A 120 10.94 -3.81 -10.47
CA ARG A 120 10.01 -2.73 -10.15
C ARG A 120 8.76 -2.72 -11.02
N ASP A 121 7.65 -2.28 -10.44
CA ASP A 121 6.39 -2.06 -11.15
C ASP A 121 6.32 -0.65 -11.79
N ASN A 122 5.19 -0.33 -12.43
CA ASN A 122 4.97 0.97 -13.09
C ASN A 122 4.93 2.17 -12.11
N SER A 123 4.74 1.91 -10.81
CA SER A 123 4.78 2.94 -9.76
C SER A 123 6.19 3.12 -9.20
N GLY A 124 7.15 2.26 -9.57
CA GLY A 124 8.51 2.24 -9.04
C GLY A 124 8.65 1.46 -7.73
N GLU A 125 7.57 0.83 -7.27
CA GLU A 125 7.59 -0.08 -6.12
C GLU A 125 8.21 -1.42 -6.52
N PRO A 126 8.77 -2.20 -5.58
CA PRO A 126 9.20 -3.57 -5.85
C PRO A 126 8.05 -4.40 -6.42
N LEU A 127 8.36 -5.42 -7.23
CA LEU A 127 7.36 -6.36 -7.73
C LEU A 127 6.88 -7.33 -6.64
N ALA A 128 7.74 -7.65 -5.67
CA ALA A 128 7.39 -8.49 -4.54
C ALA A 128 8.25 -8.21 -3.31
N THR A 129 7.59 -7.96 -2.18
CA THR A 129 8.19 -7.97 -0.84
C THR A 129 7.80 -9.23 -0.06
N SER A 130 6.66 -9.84 -0.43
CA SER A 130 6.18 -11.10 0.11
C SER A 130 5.96 -12.11 -1.01
N TYR A 131 6.43 -13.35 -0.80
CA TYR A 131 6.26 -14.45 -1.73
C TYR A 131 6.05 -15.77 -0.99
N HIS A 132 4.86 -16.37 -1.16
CA HIS A 132 4.53 -17.71 -0.69
C HIS A 132 3.54 -18.38 -1.65
N ALA A 133 3.18 -19.63 -1.40
CA ALA A 133 2.35 -20.45 -2.30
C ALA A 133 0.98 -19.85 -2.69
N LYS A 134 0.51 -18.82 -1.97
CA LYS A 134 -0.81 -18.20 -2.19
C LYS A 134 -0.72 -16.72 -2.58
N PHE A 135 0.45 -16.10 -2.52
CA PHE A 135 0.59 -14.67 -2.75
C PHE A 135 2.00 -14.32 -3.22
N LEU A 136 2.06 -13.42 -4.19
CA LEU A 136 3.28 -12.80 -4.69
C LEU A 136 2.95 -11.33 -4.93
N GLY A 137 3.60 -10.43 -4.20
CA GLY A 137 3.38 -9.01 -4.36
C GLY A 137 4.02 -8.16 -3.27
N THR A 138 3.84 -6.85 -3.43
CA THR A 138 4.37 -5.85 -2.48
C THR A 138 3.31 -5.45 -1.49
N VAL A 139 3.65 -5.60 -0.21
CA VAL A 139 2.81 -5.27 0.94
C VAL A 139 3.57 -4.56 2.06
N ASP A 140 4.90 -4.59 1.99
CA ASP A 140 5.80 -3.97 2.94
C ASP A 140 6.25 -2.61 2.41
N TYR A 141 6.11 -1.57 3.23
CA TYR A 141 6.45 -0.20 2.84
C TYR A 141 7.25 0.50 3.91
N ILE A 142 8.08 1.45 3.47
CA ILE A 142 8.73 2.44 4.33
C ILE A 142 8.24 3.81 3.85
N TRP A 143 7.28 4.39 4.56
CA TRP A 143 6.77 5.72 4.31
C TRP A 143 7.57 6.76 5.09
N HIS A 144 7.84 7.89 4.48
CA HIS A 144 8.53 8.99 5.16
C HIS A 144 7.84 10.35 4.90
N SER A 145 8.02 11.29 5.84
CA SER A 145 7.62 12.68 5.64
C SER A 145 8.54 13.41 4.66
N GLU A 146 8.06 14.52 4.11
CA GLU A 146 8.78 15.32 3.09
C GLU A 146 10.16 15.86 3.52
N SER A 147 10.42 15.94 4.82
CA SER A 147 11.70 16.37 5.38
C SER A 147 12.82 15.32 5.30
N LEU A 148 12.49 14.08 4.93
CA LEU A 148 13.46 13.00 4.73
C LEU A 148 13.62 12.72 3.25
N ILE A 149 14.87 12.50 2.82
CA ILE A 149 15.22 12.16 1.44
C ILE A 149 15.93 10.80 1.47
N PRO A 150 15.30 9.74 0.95
CA PRO A 150 15.97 8.46 0.76
C PRO A 150 17.15 8.61 -0.20
N LEU A 151 18.34 8.16 0.21
CA LEU A 151 19.54 8.24 -0.63
C LEU A 151 19.76 6.98 -1.46
N ARG A 152 19.46 5.81 -0.87
CA ARG A 152 19.63 4.49 -1.48
C ARG A 152 18.55 3.53 -0.95
N VAL A 153 18.20 2.54 -1.76
CA VAL A 153 17.30 1.44 -1.40
C VAL A 153 17.96 0.12 -1.74
N LEU A 154 17.74 -0.89 -0.89
CA LEU A 154 18.09 -2.27 -1.21
C LEU A 154 16.94 -2.88 -2.03
N ASP A 155 17.23 -3.29 -3.25
CA ASP A 155 16.27 -3.91 -4.14
C ASP A 155 15.88 -5.33 -3.69
N THR A 156 14.70 -5.78 -4.12
CA THR A 156 14.23 -7.15 -3.91
C THR A 156 14.77 -8.09 -5.00
N LEU A 157 14.63 -9.39 -4.77
CA LEU A 157 14.99 -10.37 -5.79
C LEU A 157 14.10 -10.23 -7.02
N PRO A 158 14.64 -10.37 -8.25
CA PRO A 158 13.86 -10.44 -9.47
C PRO A 158 12.79 -11.56 -9.43
N LEU A 159 11.66 -11.34 -10.10
CA LEU A 159 10.56 -12.32 -10.10
C LEU A 159 10.97 -13.68 -10.69
N ASP A 160 11.84 -13.71 -11.69
CA ASP A 160 12.34 -14.93 -12.31
C ASP A 160 13.23 -15.74 -11.36
N VAL A 161 13.87 -15.09 -10.38
CA VAL A 161 14.62 -15.76 -9.32
C VAL A 161 13.67 -16.31 -8.27
N LEU A 162 12.70 -15.49 -7.82
CA LEU A 162 11.71 -15.92 -6.82
C LEU A 162 10.91 -17.13 -7.31
N ARG A 163 10.44 -17.12 -8.56
CA ARG A 163 9.64 -18.20 -9.17
C ARG A 163 10.39 -19.53 -9.36
N LYS A 164 11.69 -19.59 -9.07
CA LYS A 164 12.44 -20.86 -9.05
C LYS A 164 12.13 -21.72 -7.81
N THR A 165 11.49 -21.14 -6.80
CA THR A 165 11.04 -21.84 -5.60
C THR A 165 9.51 -21.81 -5.53
N PRO A 166 8.85 -22.69 -4.77
CA PRO A 166 7.39 -22.66 -4.60
C PRO A 166 6.90 -21.53 -3.67
N GLY A 167 7.82 -20.79 -3.05
CA GLY A 167 7.53 -19.77 -2.04
C GLY A 167 8.69 -19.58 -1.06
N LEU A 168 8.55 -18.59 -0.18
CA LEU A 168 9.44 -18.35 0.94
C LEU A 168 8.69 -18.53 2.28
N PRO A 169 9.38 -18.92 3.38
CA PRO A 169 10.78 -19.35 3.41
C PRO A 169 10.99 -20.69 2.67
N THR A 170 12.20 -20.93 2.16
CA THR A 170 12.60 -22.24 1.63
C THR A 170 13.16 -23.11 2.75
N HIS A 171 12.71 -24.36 2.83
CA HIS A 171 13.29 -25.38 3.71
C HIS A 171 14.48 -26.07 3.06
#